data_AF-A0A9P7KDA4-F1
#
_entry.id   AF-A0A9P7KDA4-F1
#
_cell.length_a   1.000
_cell.length_b   1.000
_cell.length_c   1.000
_cell.angle_alpha   90.00
_cell.angle_beta   90.00
_cell.angle_gamma   90.00
#
_symmetry.space_group_name_H-M   'P 1'
#
loop_
_entity.id
_entity.type
_entity.pdbx_description
1 polymer ?
#
loop_
_entity_poly.entity_id
_entity_poly.type
_entity_poly.pdbx_seq_one_letter_code
_entity_poly.pdbx_strand_id
1 'polypeptide(L)'
;MIAFDLQVGLSILVLVALADLRVGQSVYWQSIFQKSPDPTFVLLTFVWHAMYAWDEALQHLYNHICWLMRGLIFPKETKVLTTNDMQLTQELHVIRAHHLHYSSLLEDFEKTVIFIRDTPNPAMDSVLKEDRDYSSHLMKRECENLLSEIDRLDKGRKMQDKRLKNVMNLVFSSVNINDSKQMQRMTEAAVKDSAGRLLLFNISLRPMLIFLFLAMKQIAYLTMIFLPASFVAAVFGMNVKEISPDTEGTLPHYVAAALSLTVATIWVVVAFQSKFIFPPETSLLMRFTWPVQLCLNLLRSRDQADDRNENIEIPLTTATIIGRHT
;
A
#
# COMPACT_ATOMS: atom_id res chain seq x y z
N MET A 1 0.42 -0.94 29.14
CA MET A 1 0.07 -2.34 29.45
C MET A 1 -0.10 -2.55 30.95
N ILE A 2 0.87 -2.24 31.82
CA ILE A 2 0.70 -2.36 33.29
C ILE A 2 -0.26 -1.30 33.89
N ALA A 3 -0.37 -0.12 33.26
CA ALA A 3 -1.28 0.94 33.71
C ALA A 3 -2.77 0.64 33.46
N PHE A 4 -3.12 -0.26 32.53
CA PHE A 4 -4.51 -0.60 32.24
C PHE A 4 -5.04 -1.65 33.23
N ASP A 5 -4.20 -2.62 33.63
CA ASP A 5 -4.55 -3.63 34.63
C ASP A 5 -4.62 -3.06 36.06
N LEU A 6 -3.75 -2.09 36.41
CA LEU A 6 -3.85 -1.42 37.72
C LEU A 6 -5.09 -0.52 37.83
N GLN A 7 -5.57 0.02 36.70
CA GLN A 7 -6.78 0.82 36.63
C GLN A 7 -8.02 -0.05 36.87
N VAL A 8 -8.09 -1.28 36.32
CA VAL A 8 -9.23 -2.19 36.51
C VAL A 8 -9.38 -2.64 37.97
N GLY A 9 -8.27 -2.91 38.67
CA GLY A 9 -8.29 -3.28 40.09
C GLY A 9 -8.74 -2.14 41.03
N LEU A 10 -8.26 -0.91 40.78
CA LEU A 10 -8.74 0.28 41.50
C LEU A 10 -10.20 0.61 41.12
N SER A 11 -10.58 0.39 39.87
CA SER A 11 -11.95 0.59 39.37
C SER A 11 -12.95 -0.34 40.02
N ILE A 12 -12.62 -1.60 40.37
CA ILE A 12 -13.58 -2.50 41.03
C ILE A 12 -13.88 -2.05 42.46
N LEU A 13 -12.88 -1.64 43.23
CA LEU A 13 -13.06 -1.15 44.60
C LEU A 13 -13.78 0.21 44.63
N VAL A 14 -13.50 1.06 43.65
CA VAL A 14 -14.22 2.32 43.41
C VAL A 14 -15.63 2.07 42.86
N LEU A 15 -15.86 1.06 42.02
CA LEU A 15 -17.18 0.64 41.51
C LEU A 15 -18.05 0.11 42.64
N VAL A 16 -17.49 -0.70 43.55
CA VAL A 16 -18.22 -1.19 44.72
C VAL A 16 -18.57 -0.03 45.65
N ALA A 17 -17.61 0.87 45.94
CA ALA A 17 -17.86 2.04 46.78
C ALA A 17 -18.82 3.05 46.13
N LEU A 18 -18.74 3.29 44.82
CA LEU A 18 -19.61 4.20 44.08
C LEU A 18 -20.99 3.60 43.82
N ALA A 19 -21.10 2.29 43.61
CA ALA A 19 -22.37 1.60 43.57
C ALA A 19 -23.06 1.75 44.92
N ASP A 20 -22.38 1.43 46.03
CA ASP A 20 -22.96 1.55 47.37
C ASP A 20 -23.41 3.00 47.67
N LEU A 21 -22.60 4.00 47.30
CA LEU A 21 -22.92 5.42 47.50
C LEU A 21 -24.06 5.92 46.58
N ARG A 22 -24.08 5.54 45.30
CA ARG A 22 -25.11 5.98 44.34
C ARG A 22 -26.43 5.25 44.56
N VAL A 23 -26.39 4.00 45.00
CA VAL A 23 -27.57 3.18 45.30
C VAL A 23 -28.18 3.63 46.61
N GLY A 24 -27.34 3.92 47.62
CA GLY A 24 -27.77 4.54 48.87
C GLY A 24 -28.34 5.95 48.72
N GLN A 25 -28.04 6.67 47.63
CA GLN A 25 -28.61 7.99 47.30
C GLN A 25 -29.76 7.93 46.28
N SER A 26 -29.94 6.81 45.59
CA SER A 26 -30.97 6.67 44.56
C SER A 26 -32.32 6.39 45.20
N VAL A 27 -33.20 7.39 45.16
CA VAL A 27 -34.60 7.30 45.61
C VAL A 27 -35.32 6.11 44.98
N TYR A 28 -34.95 5.76 43.75
CA TYR A 28 -35.50 4.64 43.00
C TYR A 28 -35.14 3.28 43.63
N TRP A 29 -33.84 3.03 43.87
CA TRP A 29 -33.40 1.75 44.46
C TRP A 29 -33.81 1.63 45.93
N GLN A 30 -33.80 2.72 46.69
CA GLN A 30 -34.35 2.75 48.04
C GLN A 30 -35.83 2.34 48.06
N SER A 31 -36.63 2.81 47.10
CA SER A 31 -38.05 2.43 47.00
C SER A 31 -38.23 0.93 46.70
N ILE A 32 -37.33 0.34 45.91
CA ILE A 32 -37.35 -1.09 45.57
C ILE A 32 -36.98 -1.93 46.79
N PHE A 33 -35.89 -1.60 47.49
CA PHE A 33 -35.45 -2.34 48.68
C PHE A 33 -36.41 -2.20 49.87
N GLN A 34 -37.17 -1.10 49.96
CA GLN A 34 -38.21 -0.97 50.98
C GLN A 34 -39.45 -1.85 50.70
N LYS A 35 -39.71 -2.17 49.43
CA LYS A 35 -40.93 -2.88 49.00
C LYS A 35 -40.70 -4.37 48.75
N SER A 36 -39.47 -4.79 48.47
CA SER A 36 -39.13 -6.19 48.21
C SER A 36 -38.06 -6.68 49.19
N PRO A 37 -38.27 -7.83 49.84
CA PRO A 37 -37.26 -8.44 50.71
C PRO A 37 -36.21 -9.27 49.95
N ASP A 38 -36.27 -9.36 48.62
CA ASP A 38 -35.36 -10.22 47.85
C ASP A 38 -33.94 -9.66 47.76
N PRO A 39 -32.92 -10.33 48.33
CA PRO A 39 -31.53 -9.85 48.27
C PRO A 39 -30.94 -9.88 46.86
N THR A 40 -31.57 -10.58 45.91
CA THR A 40 -31.12 -10.64 44.51
C THR A 40 -31.14 -9.26 43.84
N PHE A 41 -31.97 -8.32 44.33
CA PHE A 41 -31.96 -6.94 43.85
C PHE A 41 -30.63 -6.22 44.11
N VAL A 42 -29.87 -6.62 45.13
CA VAL A 42 -28.52 -6.08 45.37
C VAL A 42 -27.58 -6.48 44.22
N LEU A 43 -27.63 -7.75 43.81
CA LEU A 43 -26.88 -8.23 42.65
C LEU A 43 -27.29 -7.48 41.38
N LEU A 44 -28.59 -7.34 41.13
CA LEU A 44 -29.12 -6.62 39.97
C LEU A 44 -28.62 -5.16 39.91
N THR A 45 -28.46 -4.54 41.08
CA THR A 45 -27.95 -3.18 41.18
C THR A 45 -26.48 -3.06 40.74
N PHE A 46 -25.63 -4.02 41.12
CA PHE A 46 -24.25 -4.08 40.63
C PHE A 46 -24.19 -4.26 39.10
N VAL A 47 -25.07 -5.11 38.58
CA VAL A 47 -25.17 -5.35 37.13
C VAL A 47 -25.60 -4.06 36.41
N TRP A 48 -26.60 -3.34 36.92
CA TRP A 48 -26.96 -2.02 36.39
C TRP A 48 -25.79 -1.03 36.39
N HIS A 49 -24.99 -1.02 37.45
CA HIS A 49 -23.83 -0.12 37.52
C HIS A 49 -22.75 -0.47 36.49
N ALA A 50 -22.49 -1.76 36.28
CA ALA A 50 -21.58 -2.23 35.24
C ALA A 50 -22.04 -1.78 33.85
N MET A 51 -23.35 -1.85 33.57
CA MET A 51 -23.92 -1.36 32.32
C MET A 51 -23.69 0.15 32.13
N TYR A 52 -23.95 0.96 33.14
CA TYR A 52 -23.69 2.41 33.07
C TYR A 52 -22.22 2.73 32.83
N ALA A 53 -21.30 2.01 33.48
CA ALA A 53 -19.86 2.19 33.27
C ALA A 53 -19.45 1.84 31.83
N TRP A 54 -20.06 0.82 31.22
CA TRP A 54 -19.82 0.49 29.81
C TRP A 54 -20.38 1.52 28.83
N ASP A 55 -21.56 2.08 29.09
CA ASP A 55 -22.11 3.16 28.26
C ASP A 55 -21.20 4.39 28.26
N GLU A 56 -20.70 4.80 29.44
CA GLU A 56 -19.74 5.89 29.59
C GLU A 56 -18.41 5.59 28.85
N ALA A 57 -17.86 4.39 29.03
CA ALA A 57 -16.62 3.98 28.36
C ALA A 57 -16.77 3.97 26.82
N LEU A 58 -17.88 3.46 26.29
CA LEU A 58 -18.14 3.45 24.85
C LEU A 58 -18.39 4.87 24.31
N GLN A 59 -18.96 5.77 25.11
CA GLN A 59 -19.11 7.18 24.73
C GLN A 59 -17.75 7.88 24.66
N HIS A 60 -16.85 7.64 25.61
CA HIS A 60 -15.48 8.15 25.56
C HIS A 60 -14.71 7.61 24.35
N LEU A 61 -14.84 6.31 24.08
CA LEU A 61 -14.23 5.70 22.90
C LEU A 61 -14.76 6.33 21.60
N TYR A 62 -16.07 6.55 21.50
CA TYR A 62 -16.67 7.21 20.34
C TYR A 62 -16.14 8.62 20.12
N ASN A 63 -16.03 9.41 21.20
CA ASN A 63 -15.46 10.75 21.12
C ASN A 63 -14.00 10.71 20.63
N HIS A 64 -13.22 9.73 21.07
CA HIS A 64 -11.86 9.53 20.59
C HIS A 64 -11.81 9.13 19.11
N ILE A 65 -12.67 8.21 18.65
CA ILE A 65 -12.81 7.86 17.23
C ILE A 65 -13.18 9.10 16.38
N CYS A 66 -14.09 9.94 16.88
CA CYS A 66 -14.47 11.18 16.20
C CYS A 66 -13.32 12.19 16.15
N TRP A 67 -12.51 12.26 17.20
CA TRP A 67 -11.31 13.10 17.23
C TRP A 67 -10.28 12.61 16.20
N LEU A 68 -9.99 11.30 16.15
CA LEU A 68 -9.11 10.69 15.15
C LEU A 68 -9.63 10.95 13.71
N MET A 69 -10.93 10.79 13.48
CA MET A 69 -11.56 11.06 12.19
C MET A 69 -11.44 12.54 11.78
N ARG A 70 -11.60 13.47 12.72
CA ARG A 70 -11.46 14.91 12.43
C ARG A 70 -10.02 15.26 12.03
N GLY A 71 -9.03 14.68 12.72
CA GLY A 71 -7.62 14.84 12.35
C GLY A 71 -7.31 14.34 10.94
N LEU A 72 -8.01 13.29 10.49
CA LEU A 72 -7.88 12.76 9.13
C LEU A 72 -8.52 13.65 8.05
N ILE A 73 -9.72 14.21 8.31
CA ILE A 73 -10.47 15.01 7.33
C ILE A 73 -9.93 16.44 7.21
N PHE A 74 -9.38 17.00 8.29
CA PHE A 74 -8.84 18.37 8.32
C PHE A 74 -7.34 18.38 8.63
N PRO A 75 -6.47 18.00 7.67
CA PRO A 75 -5.03 17.83 7.91
C PRO A 75 -4.28 19.14 8.22
N LYS A 76 -4.91 20.30 8.02
CA LYS A 76 -4.31 21.61 8.30
C LYS A 76 -4.24 21.95 9.79
N GLU A 77 -5.16 21.42 10.60
CA GLU A 77 -5.16 21.65 12.05
C GLU A 77 -4.24 20.65 12.79
N THR A 78 -3.91 19.51 12.16
CA THR A 78 -3.12 18.43 12.76
C THR A 78 -1.94 18.04 11.87
N LYS A 79 -1.03 19.00 11.61
CA LYS A 79 0.22 18.81 10.84
C LYS A 79 1.10 17.61 11.28
N VAL A 80 0.83 17.05 12.46
CA VAL A 80 1.56 15.92 13.05
C VAL A 80 1.12 14.55 12.48
N LEU A 81 -0.07 14.42 11.89
CA LEU A 81 -0.60 13.12 11.44
C LEU A 81 0.00 12.63 10.11
N THR A 82 0.40 13.51 9.20
CA THR A 82 1.01 13.14 7.90
C THR A 82 2.33 12.37 8.02
N THR A 83 2.96 12.36 9.20
CA THR A 83 4.21 11.63 9.45
C THR A 83 3.96 10.31 10.20
N ASN A 84 2.74 10.08 10.71
CA ASN A 84 2.41 9.00 11.65
C ASN A 84 1.27 8.07 11.15
N ASP A 85 1.06 7.97 9.83
CA ASP A 85 -0.02 7.15 9.23
C ASP A 85 0.01 5.67 9.71
N MET A 86 1.18 5.14 10.04
CA MET A 86 1.34 3.78 10.56
C MET A 86 0.85 3.63 12.01
N GLN A 87 1.04 4.64 12.86
CA GLN A 87 0.58 4.64 14.25
C GLN A 87 -0.95 4.78 14.31
N LEU A 88 -1.53 5.66 13.49
CA LEU A 88 -2.98 5.82 13.37
C LEU A 88 -3.65 4.49 12.94
N THR A 89 -3.06 3.80 11.97
CA THR A 89 -3.56 2.50 11.51
C THR A 89 -3.52 1.46 12.64
N GLN A 90 -2.45 1.41 13.42
CA GLN A 90 -2.34 0.52 14.58
C GLN A 90 -3.39 0.83 15.65
N GLU A 91 -3.59 2.09 16.00
CA GLU A 91 -4.61 2.51 16.97
C GLU A 91 -6.02 2.12 16.52
N LEU A 92 -6.35 2.34 15.23
CA LEU A 92 -7.63 1.93 14.67
C LEU A 92 -7.84 0.41 14.73
N HIS A 93 -6.79 -0.39 14.51
CA HIS A 93 -6.85 -1.85 14.66
C HIS A 93 -7.02 -2.29 16.12
N VAL A 94 -6.33 -1.64 17.06
CA VAL A 94 -6.48 -1.90 18.49
C VAL A 94 -7.91 -1.60 18.95
N ILE A 95 -8.45 -0.45 18.56
CA ILE A 95 -9.85 -0.07 18.85
C ILE A 95 -10.81 -1.12 18.30
N ARG A 96 -10.60 -1.58 17.06
CA ARG A 96 -11.44 -2.63 16.47
C ARG A 96 -11.36 -3.95 17.24
N ALA A 97 -10.19 -4.33 17.72
CA ALA A 97 -10.03 -5.52 18.57
C ALA A 97 -10.83 -5.38 19.88
N HIS A 98 -10.81 -4.20 20.51
CA HIS A 98 -11.63 -3.91 21.68
C HIS A 98 -13.14 -3.99 21.37
N HIS A 99 -13.61 -3.45 20.24
CA HIS A 99 -15.01 -3.58 19.83
C HIS A 99 -15.46 -5.04 19.63
N LEU A 100 -14.57 -5.90 19.14
CA LEU A 100 -14.83 -7.33 19.00
C LEU A 100 -14.93 -7.99 20.38
N HIS A 101 -13.98 -7.70 21.27
CA HIS A 101 -13.99 -8.23 22.63
C HIS A 101 -15.24 -7.82 23.40
N TYR A 102 -15.65 -6.55 23.32
CA TYR A 102 -16.90 -6.07 23.94
C TYR A 102 -18.15 -6.74 23.37
N SER A 103 -18.15 -7.17 22.10
CA SER A 103 -19.27 -7.94 21.54
C SER A 103 -19.48 -9.24 22.32
N SER A 104 -18.40 -10.00 22.53
CA SER A 104 -18.46 -11.25 23.29
C SER A 104 -18.86 -11.01 24.75
N LEU A 105 -18.33 -9.94 25.35
CA LEU A 105 -18.59 -9.64 26.75
C LEU A 105 -20.05 -9.21 26.99
N LEU A 106 -20.65 -8.46 26.06
CA LEU A 106 -22.07 -8.09 26.12
C LEU A 106 -22.99 -9.30 25.95
N GLU A 107 -22.63 -10.25 25.08
CA GLU A 107 -23.39 -11.51 24.92
C GLU A 107 -23.38 -12.34 26.22
N ASP A 108 -22.24 -12.43 26.90
CA ASP A 108 -22.15 -13.15 28.17
C ASP A 108 -22.85 -12.40 29.32
N PHE A 109 -22.83 -11.07 29.27
CA PHE A 109 -23.58 -10.23 30.19
C PHE A 109 -25.10 -10.37 30.01
N GLU A 110 -25.58 -10.44 28.76
CA GLU A 110 -26.98 -10.75 28.44
C GLU A 110 -27.42 -12.08 29.06
N LYS A 111 -26.62 -13.14 28.89
CA LYS A 111 -26.87 -14.45 29.51
C LYS A 111 -26.91 -14.37 31.03
N THR A 112 -26.06 -13.54 31.63
CA THR A 112 -26.03 -13.32 33.09
C THR A 112 -27.34 -12.67 33.58
N VAL A 113 -27.86 -11.68 32.85
CA VAL A 113 -29.14 -11.04 33.17
C VAL A 113 -30.32 -12.01 33.00
N ILE A 114 -30.30 -12.82 31.94
CA ILE A 114 -31.29 -13.89 31.73
C ILE A 114 -31.25 -14.89 32.89
N PHE A 115 -30.06 -15.29 33.33
CA PHE A 115 -29.90 -16.18 34.47
C PHE A 115 -30.50 -15.61 35.77
N ILE A 116 -30.24 -14.33 36.07
CA ILE A 116 -30.82 -13.64 37.24
C ILE A 116 -32.35 -13.60 37.16
N ARG A 117 -32.90 -13.36 35.98
CA ARG A 117 -34.35 -13.33 35.75
C ARG A 117 -35.01 -14.70 35.95
N ASP A 118 -34.40 -15.74 35.41
CA ASP A 118 -35.02 -17.06 35.28
C ASP A 118 -34.70 -17.99 36.47
N THR A 119 -33.73 -17.62 37.33
CA THR A 119 -33.32 -18.39 38.50
C THR A 119 -33.85 -17.74 39.79
N PRO A 120 -35.01 -18.18 40.31
CA PRO A 120 -35.55 -17.63 41.55
C PRO A 120 -34.65 -17.98 42.73
N ASN A 121 -34.50 -17.02 43.65
CA ASN A 121 -33.68 -17.20 44.84
C ASN A 121 -34.33 -18.21 45.82
N PRO A 122 -33.65 -19.30 46.21
CA PRO A 122 -34.19 -20.29 47.15
C PRO A 122 -34.48 -19.69 48.55
N ALA A 123 -33.83 -18.57 48.92
CA ALA A 123 -34.13 -17.87 50.17
C ALA A 123 -35.53 -17.21 50.19
N MET A 124 -36.18 -17.09 49.03
CA MET A 124 -37.53 -16.53 48.90
C MET A 124 -38.65 -17.57 49.10
N ASP A 125 -38.32 -18.86 49.25
CA ASP A 125 -39.31 -19.92 49.44
C ASP A 125 -40.01 -19.85 50.82
N SER A 126 -39.40 -19.20 51.81
CA SER A 126 -39.97 -19.01 53.14
C SER A 126 -40.85 -17.75 53.29
N VAL A 127 -40.92 -16.90 52.26
CA VAL A 127 -41.65 -15.62 52.29
C VAL A 127 -43.12 -15.83 51.85
N LEU A 128 -44.02 -14.93 52.26
CA LEU A 128 -45.41 -14.91 51.82
C LEU A 128 -45.51 -14.95 50.28
N LYS A 129 -46.46 -15.73 49.76
CA LYS A 129 -46.63 -15.94 48.32
C LYS A 129 -46.91 -14.63 47.56
N GLU A 130 -47.66 -13.72 48.17
CA GLU A 130 -47.96 -12.40 47.59
C GLU A 130 -46.69 -11.55 47.41
N ASP A 131 -45.82 -11.49 48.42
CA ASP A 131 -44.54 -10.76 48.35
C ASP A 131 -43.55 -11.41 47.37
N ARG A 132 -43.59 -12.74 47.27
CA ARG A 132 -42.81 -13.51 46.28
C ARG A 132 -43.26 -13.18 44.86
N ASP A 133 -44.56 -13.20 44.59
CA ASP A 133 -45.11 -12.91 43.27
C ASP A 133 -44.86 -11.45 42.87
N TYR A 134 -45.00 -10.50 43.82
CA TYR A 134 -44.63 -9.10 43.62
C TYR A 134 -43.15 -8.92 43.28
N SER A 135 -42.26 -9.54 44.06
CA SER A 135 -40.80 -9.45 43.86
C SER A 135 -40.38 -10.09 42.54
N SER A 136 -40.98 -11.22 42.17
CA SER A 136 -40.73 -11.89 40.88
C SER A 136 -41.17 -11.02 39.69
N HIS A 137 -42.35 -10.40 39.77
CA HIS A 137 -42.82 -9.48 38.73
C HIS A 137 -41.89 -8.26 38.60
N LEU A 138 -41.46 -7.68 39.72
CA LEU A 138 -40.54 -6.55 39.73
C LEU A 138 -39.17 -6.93 39.15
N MET A 139 -38.62 -8.07 39.56
CA MET A 139 -37.35 -8.60 39.04
C MET A 139 -37.40 -8.79 37.53
N LYS A 140 -38.49 -9.38 37.03
CA LYS A 140 -38.71 -9.58 35.60
C LYS A 140 -38.70 -8.25 34.84
N ARG A 141 -39.44 -7.25 35.32
CA ARG A 141 -39.49 -5.92 34.70
C ARG A 141 -38.11 -5.27 34.64
N GLU A 142 -37.36 -5.31 35.73
CA GLU A 142 -36.04 -4.67 35.75
C GLU A 142 -34.98 -5.40 34.92
N CYS A 143 -35.06 -6.73 34.84
CA CYS A 143 -34.23 -7.50 33.93
C CYS A 143 -34.60 -7.24 32.46
N GLU A 144 -35.89 -7.10 32.12
CA GLU A 144 -36.35 -6.74 30.77
C GLU A 144 -35.86 -5.35 30.36
N ASN A 145 -35.93 -4.37 31.26
CA ASN A 145 -35.37 -3.04 31.04
C ASN A 145 -33.86 -3.11 30.77
N LEU A 146 -33.13 -3.87 31.60
CA LEU A 146 -31.68 -4.02 31.46
C LEU A 146 -31.30 -4.74 30.15
N LEU A 147 -32.06 -5.75 29.73
CA LEU A 147 -31.87 -6.41 28.42
C LEU A 147 -32.09 -5.44 27.25
N SER A 148 -33.08 -4.55 27.36
CA SER A 148 -33.28 -3.48 26.37
C SER A 148 -32.09 -2.51 26.32
N GLU A 149 -31.50 -2.17 27.47
CA GLU A 149 -30.29 -1.33 27.52
C GLU A 149 -29.06 -2.04 26.94
N ILE A 150 -28.91 -3.36 27.18
CA ILE A 150 -27.86 -4.18 26.54
C ILE A 150 -28.00 -4.15 25.02
N ASP A 151 -29.21 -4.36 24.50
CA ASP A 151 -29.47 -4.31 23.06
C ASP A 151 -29.22 -2.91 22.47
N ARG A 152 -29.61 -1.84 23.18
CA ARG A 152 -29.28 -0.46 22.80
C ARG A 152 -27.76 -0.28 22.69
N LEU A 153 -27.01 -0.76 23.67
CA LEU A 153 -25.56 -0.62 23.74
C LEU A 153 -24.87 -1.41 22.61
N ASP A 154 -25.29 -2.64 22.34
CA ASP A 154 -24.73 -3.44 21.24
C ASP A 154 -25.05 -2.81 19.86
N LYS A 155 -26.27 -2.29 19.66
CA LYS A 155 -26.60 -1.51 18.44
C LYS A 155 -25.69 -0.30 18.28
N GLY A 156 -25.43 0.43 19.37
CA GLY A 156 -24.47 1.54 19.41
C GLY A 156 -23.06 1.11 18.99
N ARG A 157 -22.54 0.06 19.63
CA ARG A 157 -21.23 -0.54 19.32
C ARG A 157 -21.13 -1.00 17.86
N LYS A 158 -22.15 -1.69 17.33
CA LYS A 158 -22.22 -2.13 15.91
C LYS A 158 -22.18 -0.95 14.94
N MET A 159 -22.85 0.15 15.26
CA MET A 159 -22.80 1.37 14.46
C MET A 159 -21.38 1.98 14.47
N GLN A 160 -20.74 2.01 15.64
CA GLN A 160 -19.36 2.50 15.77
C GLN A 160 -18.37 1.65 14.97
N ASP A 161 -18.48 0.32 15.00
CA ASP A 161 -17.63 -0.60 14.21
C ASP A 161 -17.80 -0.38 12.70
N LYS A 162 -19.04 -0.19 12.21
CA LYS A 162 -19.30 0.16 10.80
C LYS A 162 -18.62 1.47 10.40
N ARG A 163 -18.68 2.50 11.26
CA ARG A 163 -18.01 3.78 11.00
C ARG A 163 -16.48 3.64 11.02
N LEU A 164 -15.95 2.89 11.99
CA LEU A 164 -14.52 2.62 12.11
C LEU A 164 -13.99 1.90 10.86
N LYS A 165 -14.72 0.91 10.34
CA LYS A 165 -14.39 0.22 9.10
C LYS A 165 -14.36 1.15 7.89
N ASN A 166 -15.33 2.06 7.79
CA ASN A 166 -15.34 3.08 6.73
C ASN A 166 -14.13 4.02 6.83
N VAL A 167 -13.79 4.47 8.05
CA VAL A 167 -12.61 5.32 8.29
C VAL A 167 -11.33 4.57 7.93
N MET A 168 -11.18 3.32 8.36
CA MET A 168 -10.01 2.50 8.06
C MET A 168 -9.82 2.31 6.53
N ASN A 169 -10.89 2.05 5.78
CA ASN A 169 -10.83 1.99 4.31
C ASN A 169 -10.39 3.33 3.69
N LEU A 170 -10.85 4.46 4.26
CA LEU A 170 -10.48 5.79 3.80
C LEU A 170 -9.01 6.12 4.10
N VAL A 171 -8.52 5.76 5.30
CA VAL A 171 -7.10 5.86 5.68
C VAL A 171 -6.24 5.06 4.71
N PHE A 172 -6.57 3.79 4.46
CA PHE A 172 -5.80 2.96 3.52
C PHE A 172 -5.79 3.51 2.10
N SER A 173 -6.92 4.05 1.64
CA SER A 173 -7.00 4.70 0.32
C SER A 173 -6.12 5.95 0.26
N SER A 174 -6.11 6.75 1.33
CA SER A 174 -5.26 7.95 1.44
C SER A 174 -3.77 7.61 1.42
N VAL A 175 -3.35 6.62 2.21
CA VAL A 175 -1.96 6.13 2.25
C VAL A 175 -1.54 5.62 0.87
N ASN A 176 -2.39 4.83 0.19
CA ASN A 176 -2.09 4.30 -1.14
C ASN A 176 -1.98 5.42 -2.19
N ILE A 177 -2.84 6.43 -2.15
CA ILE A 177 -2.76 7.60 -3.04
C ILE A 177 -1.48 8.40 -2.77
N ASN A 178 -1.09 8.56 -1.50
CA ASN A 178 0.11 9.30 -1.14
C ASN A 178 1.39 8.57 -1.59
N ASP A 179 1.46 7.27 -1.37
CA ASP A 179 2.56 6.42 -1.82
C ASP A 179 2.67 6.41 -3.35
N SER A 180 1.53 6.29 -4.05
CA SER A 180 1.47 6.40 -5.51
C SER A 180 1.97 7.75 -6.02
N LYS A 181 1.64 8.86 -5.34
CA LYS A 181 2.16 10.20 -5.68
C LYS A 181 3.65 10.31 -5.40
N GLN A 182 4.14 9.74 -4.30
CA GLN A 182 5.56 9.71 -3.98
C GLN A 182 6.34 8.92 -5.03
N MET A 183 5.84 7.75 -5.43
CA MET A 183 6.40 6.93 -6.50
C MET A 183 6.35 7.64 -7.85
N GLN A 184 5.25 8.32 -8.19
CA GLN A 184 5.17 9.13 -9.41
C GLN A 184 6.22 10.24 -9.41
N ARG A 185 6.44 10.92 -8.26
CA ARG A 185 7.50 11.91 -8.12
C ARG A 185 8.90 11.29 -8.20
N MET A 186 9.12 10.10 -7.65
CA MET A 186 10.40 9.38 -7.77
C MET A 186 10.68 9.00 -9.23
N THR A 187 9.66 8.51 -9.96
CA THR A 187 9.77 8.20 -11.39
C THR A 187 9.99 9.46 -12.21
N GLU A 188 9.25 10.53 -11.96
CA GLU A 188 9.40 11.81 -12.65
C GLU A 188 10.77 12.44 -12.35
N ALA A 189 11.23 12.39 -11.10
CA ALA A 189 12.55 12.83 -10.70
C ALA A 189 13.64 11.96 -11.36
N ALA A 190 13.51 10.64 -11.40
CA ALA A 190 14.45 9.76 -12.07
C ALA A 190 14.49 10.00 -13.60
N VAL A 191 13.34 10.23 -14.23
CA VAL A 191 13.26 10.59 -15.65
C VAL A 191 13.89 11.95 -15.92
N LYS A 192 13.70 12.94 -15.04
CA LYS A 192 14.35 14.27 -15.13
C LYS A 192 15.85 14.20 -14.80
N ASP A 193 16.27 13.37 -13.85
CA ASP A 193 17.65 13.16 -13.42
C ASP A 193 18.48 12.45 -14.50
N SER A 194 17.84 11.53 -15.24
CA SER A 194 18.39 10.86 -16.42
C SER A 194 18.75 11.83 -17.57
N ALA A 195 18.12 13.01 -17.61
CA ALA A 195 18.38 14.01 -18.65
C ALA A 195 19.31 15.15 -18.20
N GLY A 196 19.62 15.29 -16.91
CA GLY A 196 20.21 16.55 -16.43
C GLY A 196 21.19 16.52 -15.27
N ARG A 197 21.44 15.42 -14.54
CA ARG A 197 22.23 15.55 -13.30
C ARG A 197 22.95 14.28 -12.86
N LEU A 198 23.88 13.80 -13.69
CA LEU A 198 24.95 12.91 -13.22
C LEU A 198 25.94 13.58 -12.23
N LEU A 199 25.75 14.87 -11.88
CA LEU A 199 26.80 15.64 -11.21
C LEU A 199 26.56 16.10 -9.76
N LEU A 200 25.35 16.09 -9.18
CA LEU A 200 25.18 16.76 -7.88
C LEU A 200 24.15 16.13 -6.93
N PHE A 201 24.36 14.89 -6.45
CA PHE A 201 23.74 14.47 -5.19
C PHE A 201 24.63 13.56 -4.33
N ASN A 202 24.85 14.06 -3.10
CA ASN A 202 25.32 13.53 -1.82
C ASN A 202 26.09 12.17 -1.73
N ILE A 203 27.20 12.23 -0.98
CA ILE A 203 28.28 11.24 -0.86
C ILE A 203 27.89 9.93 -0.12
N SER A 204 26.74 9.85 0.56
CA SER A 204 26.45 8.73 1.46
C SER A 204 25.68 7.53 0.85
N LEU A 205 24.92 7.72 -0.24
CA LEU A 205 24.09 6.65 -0.84
C LEU A 205 24.63 6.10 -2.17
N ARG A 206 25.83 6.51 -2.59
CA ARG A 206 26.38 6.23 -3.92
C ARG A 206 26.72 4.75 -4.21
N PRO A 207 27.32 3.94 -3.32
CA PRO A 207 27.81 2.64 -3.76
C PRO A 207 26.68 1.64 -4.07
N MET A 208 25.59 1.64 -3.29
CA MET A 208 24.51 0.67 -3.46
C MET A 208 23.66 0.94 -4.71
N LEU A 209 23.34 2.21 -4.98
CA LEU A 209 22.50 2.59 -6.12
C LEU A 209 23.28 2.49 -7.44
N ILE A 210 24.58 2.79 -7.44
CA ILE A 210 25.47 2.54 -8.58
C ILE A 210 25.59 1.02 -8.85
N PHE A 211 25.71 0.19 -7.82
CA PHE A 211 25.82 -1.27 -8.00
C PHE A 211 24.54 -1.88 -8.60
N LEU A 212 23.37 -1.45 -8.12
CA LEU A 212 22.08 -1.91 -8.67
C LEU A 212 21.85 -1.44 -10.11
N PHE A 213 22.23 -0.19 -10.42
CA PHE A 213 22.06 0.36 -11.77
C PHE A 213 23.06 -0.25 -12.78
N LEU A 214 24.29 -0.52 -12.35
CA LEU A 214 25.28 -1.25 -13.16
C LEU A 214 24.84 -2.70 -13.40
N ALA A 215 24.32 -3.38 -12.38
CA ALA A 215 23.83 -4.76 -12.51
C ALA A 215 22.65 -4.86 -13.49
N MET A 216 21.68 -3.94 -13.43
CA MET A 216 20.57 -3.92 -14.41
C MET A 216 21.06 -3.69 -15.84
N LYS A 217 22.02 -2.79 -16.04
CA LYS A 217 22.61 -2.55 -17.37
C LYS A 217 23.36 -3.78 -17.87
N GLN A 218 24.14 -4.42 -17.02
CA GLN A 218 24.94 -5.58 -17.41
C GLN A 218 24.04 -6.75 -17.84
N ILE A 219 22.96 -7.02 -17.09
CA ILE A 219 22.01 -8.08 -17.44
C ILE A 219 21.27 -7.74 -18.75
N ALA A 220 20.86 -6.48 -18.95
CA ALA A 220 20.17 -6.05 -20.16
C ALA A 220 21.07 -6.12 -21.42
N TYR A 221 22.35 -5.78 -21.32
CA TYR A 221 23.29 -5.92 -22.44
C TYR A 221 23.55 -7.39 -22.78
N LEU A 222 23.62 -8.24 -21.75
CA LEU A 222 23.83 -9.67 -21.93
C LEU A 222 22.61 -10.31 -22.62
N THR A 223 21.40 -9.99 -22.20
CA THR A 223 20.19 -10.51 -22.88
C THR A 223 20.04 -9.95 -24.29
N MET A 224 20.40 -8.69 -24.56
CA MET A 224 20.31 -8.10 -25.90
C MET A 224 21.24 -8.78 -26.92
N ILE A 225 22.41 -9.26 -26.49
CA ILE A 225 23.37 -9.98 -27.35
C ILE A 225 22.97 -11.45 -27.53
N PHE A 226 22.50 -12.10 -26.46
CA PHE A 226 22.23 -13.55 -26.49
C PHE A 226 20.85 -13.92 -27.03
N LEU A 227 19.85 -13.04 -26.98
CA LEU A 227 18.48 -13.35 -27.38
C LEU A 227 18.33 -13.71 -28.89
N PRO A 228 18.98 -13.02 -29.84
CA PRO A 228 18.97 -13.40 -31.26
C PRO A 228 19.66 -14.75 -31.52
N ALA A 229 20.79 -15.01 -30.84
CA ALA A 229 21.50 -16.28 -30.94
C ALA A 229 20.65 -17.44 -30.40
N SER A 230 19.99 -17.24 -29.26
CA SER A 230 19.04 -18.20 -28.68
C SER A 230 17.82 -18.44 -29.58
N PHE A 231 17.32 -17.41 -30.26
CA PHE A 231 16.22 -17.54 -31.21
C PHE A 231 16.62 -18.39 -32.43
N VAL A 232 17.79 -18.13 -33.03
CA VAL A 232 18.33 -18.95 -34.14
C VAL A 232 18.56 -20.39 -33.68
N ALA A 233 19.16 -20.58 -32.50
CA ALA A 233 19.38 -21.90 -31.93
C ALA A 233 18.05 -22.65 -31.68
N ALA A 234 16.97 -21.98 -31.29
CA ALA A 234 15.66 -22.61 -31.09
C ALA A 234 14.97 -22.98 -32.42
N VAL A 235 14.97 -22.06 -33.40
CA VAL A 235 14.32 -22.28 -34.70
C VAL A 235 15.01 -23.40 -35.51
N PHE A 236 16.34 -23.46 -35.45
CA PHE A 236 17.12 -24.45 -36.18
C PHE A 236 17.51 -25.67 -35.36
N GLY A 237 17.56 -25.59 -34.01
CA GLY A 237 17.78 -26.76 -33.15
C GLY A 237 16.69 -27.83 -33.28
N MET A 238 15.52 -27.46 -33.82
CA MET A 238 14.39 -28.36 -34.05
C MET A 238 14.22 -28.81 -35.52
N ASN A 239 14.93 -28.21 -36.49
CA ASN A 239 14.64 -28.36 -37.93
C ASN A 239 15.90 -28.57 -38.80
N VAL A 240 16.96 -29.18 -38.27
CA VAL A 240 18.16 -29.53 -39.05
C VAL A 240 18.07 -30.98 -39.53
N LYS A 241 18.31 -31.17 -40.83
CA LYS A 241 18.16 -32.45 -41.55
C LYS A 241 19.07 -33.57 -41.02
N GLU A 242 20.21 -33.24 -40.40
CA GLU A 242 21.06 -34.22 -39.70
C GLU A 242 20.43 -34.77 -38.40
N ILE A 243 19.39 -34.13 -37.85
CA ILE A 243 18.72 -34.54 -36.60
C ILE A 243 17.31 -35.11 -36.86
N SER A 244 16.63 -34.68 -37.94
CA SER A 244 15.35 -35.23 -38.40
C SER A 244 15.34 -35.39 -39.93
N PRO A 245 15.13 -36.60 -40.47
CA PRO A 245 15.25 -36.88 -41.91
C PRO A 245 14.15 -36.27 -42.79
N ASP A 246 13.14 -35.62 -42.20
CA ASP A 246 11.92 -35.15 -42.87
C ASP A 246 11.90 -33.63 -43.16
N THR A 247 13.07 -32.97 -43.27
CA THR A 247 13.15 -31.51 -43.49
C THR A 247 14.15 -31.13 -44.60
N GLU A 248 13.89 -30.06 -45.35
CA GLU A 248 14.70 -29.64 -46.51
C GLU A 248 15.89 -28.70 -46.19
N GLY A 249 16.10 -28.35 -44.92
CA GLY A 249 17.15 -27.40 -44.51
C GLY A 249 18.55 -28.02 -44.50
N THR A 250 19.45 -27.54 -45.36
CA THR A 250 20.87 -27.93 -45.39
C THR A 250 21.74 -26.96 -44.54
N LEU A 251 22.86 -27.44 -43.98
CA LEU A 251 23.86 -26.63 -43.22
C LEU A 251 24.21 -25.25 -43.82
N PRO A 252 24.33 -25.08 -45.16
CA PRO A 252 24.56 -23.77 -45.76
C PRO A 252 23.44 -22.75 -45.52
N HIS A 253 22.18 -23.21 -45.47
CA HIS A 253 21.03 -22.34 -45.17
C HIS A 253 21.06 -21.87 -43.71
N TYR A 254 21.53 -22.71 -42.80
CA TYR A 254 21.76 -22.32 -41.40
C TYR A 254 22.79 -21.19 -41.30
N VAL A 255 23.94 -21.33 -41.96
CA VAL A 255 25.00 -20.31 -41.92
C VAL A 255 24.53 -19.00 -42.56
N ALA A 256 23.81 -19.06 -43.68
CA ALA A 256 23.26 -17.88 -44.35
C ALA A 256 22.21 -17.15 -43.49
N ALA A 257 21.31 -17.90 -42.84
CA ALA A 257 20.30 -17.32 -41.93
C ALA A 257 20.93 -16.75 -40.66
N ALA A 258 21.90 -17.45 -40.07
CA ALA A 258 22.61 -16.99 -38.87
C ALA A 258 23.44 -15.72 -39.14
N LEU A 259 24.16 -15.65 -40.27
CA LEU A 259 24.93 -14.46 -40.64
C LEU A 259 24.03 -13.26 -40.95
N SER A 260 22.95 -13.44 -41.69
CA SER A 260 22.03 -12.33 -41.97
C SER A 260 21.35 -11.81 -40.70
N LEU A 261 20.92 -12.69 -39.79
CA LEU A 261 20.32 -12.28 -38.53
C LEU A 261 21.34 -11.62 -37.59
N THR A 262 22.59 -12.09 -37.53
CA THR A 262 23.63 -11.45 -36.72
C THR A 262 23.96 -10.05 -37.24
N VAL A 263 24.06 -9.87 -38.56
CA VAL A 263 24.23 -8.55 -39.18
C VAL A 263 23.03 -7.63 -38.87
N ALA A 264 21.80 -8.13 -39.01
CA ALA A 264 20.59 -7.37 -38.67
C ALA A 264 20.56 -6.98 -37.18
N THR A 265 20.99 -7.88 -36.30
CA THR A 265 21.07 -7.60 -34.87
C THR A 265 22.11 -6.52 -34.58
N ILE A 266 23.32 -6.63 -35.13
CA ILE A 266 24.38 -5.63 -34.99
C ILE A 266 23.89 -4.28 -35.52
N TRP A 267 23.18 -4.26 -36.65
CA TRP A 267 22.60 -3.05 -37.22
C TRP A 267 21.57 -2.41 -36.28
N VAL A 268 20.65 -3.19 -35.72
CA VAL A 268 19.65 -2.72 -34.75
C VAL A 268 20.33 -2.20 -33.48
N VAL A 269 21.31 -2.93 -32.94
CA VAL A 269 22.07 -2.52 -31.73
C VAL A 269 22.77 -1.18 -31.95
N VAL A 270 23.48 -1.02 -33.07
CA VAL A 270 24.18 0.23 -33.40
C VAL A 270 23.18 1.37 -33.61
N ALA A 271 22.05 1.12 -34.29
CA ALA A 271 21.01 2.12 -34.49
C ALA A 271 20.43 2.64 -33.15
N PHE A 272 20.19 1.76 -32.18
CA PHE A 272 19.69 2.14 -30.86
C PHE A 272 20.77 2.78 -29.96
N GLN A 273 22.04 2.39 -30.08
CA GLN A 273 23.15 3.00 -29.32
C GLN A 273 23.61 4.36 -29.87
N SER A 274 23.27 4.68 -31.13
CA SER A 274 23.65 5.93 -31.81
C SER A 274 23.14 7.23 -31.16
N LYS A 275 22.33 7.16 -30.10
CA LYS A 275 21.87 8.31 -29.31
C LYS A 275 23.02 9.14 -28.72
N PHE A 276 24.23 8.59 -28.66
CA PHE A 276 25.46 9.29 -28.24
C PHE A 276 26.28 9.92 -29.38
N ILE A 277 25.96 9.63 -30.65
CA ILE A 277 26.78 10.06 -31.81
C ILE A 277 26.08 11.15 -32.65
N PHE A 278 24.75 11.23 -32.63
CA PHE A 278 23.99 12.19 -33.45
C PHE A 278 23.22 13.23 -32.63
N PRO A 279 23.05 14.47 -33.13
CA PRO A 279 22.30 15.54 -32.46
C PRO A 279 20.85 15.14 -32.11
N PRO A 280 20.29 15.72 -31.03
CA PRO A 280 19.03 15.29 -30.43
C PRO A 280 17.76 15.51 -31.30
N GLU A 281 17.84 16.17 -32.46
CA GLU A 281 16.69 16.53 -33.29
C GLU A 281 16.47 15.64 -34.53
N THR A 282 17.14 14.49 -34.63
CA THR A 282 16.98 13.59 -35.79
C THR A 282 15.90 12.53 -35.57
N SER A 283 14.99 12.40 -36.54
CA SER A 283 13.90 11.40 -36.53
C SER A 283 14.47 9.97 -36.51
N LEU A 284 13.77 9.05 -35.82
CA LEU A 284 14.21 7.66 -35.65
C LEU A 284 14.47 6.95 -37.00
N LEU A 285 13.68 7.27 -38.03
CA LEU A 285 13.85 6.72 -39.38
C LEU A 285 15.19 7.10 -40.02
N MET A 286 15.67 8.32 -39.77
CA MET A 286 16.96 8.80 -40.31
C MET A 286 18.16 8.15 -39.62
N ARG A 287 17.97 7.60 -38.41
CA ARG A 287 19.00 6.85 -37.69
C ARG A 287 19.14 5.41 -38.18
N PHE A 288 18.06 4.82 -38.69
CA PHE A 288 18.13 3.48 -39.31
C PHE A 288 18.89 3.49 -40.64
N THR A 289 18.92 4.62 -41.37
CA THR A 289 19.59 4.76 -42.67
C THR A 289 21.10 5.03 -42.60
N TRP A 290 21.72 5.01 -41.41
CA TRP A 290 23.15 5.32 -41.25
C TRP A 290 24.12 4.50 -42.13
N PRO A 291 23.93 3.19 -42.36
CA PRO A 291 24.87 2.40 -43.17
C PRO A 291 24.81 2.79 -44.65
N VAL A 292 23.61 3.12 -45.13
CA VAL A 292 23.36 3.58 -46.50
C VAL A 292 23.99 4.96 -46.70
N GLN A 293 23.86 5.85 -45.71
CA GLN A 293 24.46 7.18 -45.76
C GLN A 293 25.99 7.12 -45.71
N LEU A 294 26.57 6.18 -44.95
CA LEU A 294 28.01 5.93 -44.95
C LEU A 294 28.51 5.41 -46.30
N CYS A 295 27.78 4.47 -46.92
CA CYS A 295 28.11 3.96 -48.26
C CYS A 295 28.01 5.05 -49.34
N LEU A 296 26.96 5.88 -49.30
CA LEU A 296 26.81 7.01 -50.22
C LEU A 296 27.93 8.04 -50.06
N ASN A 297 28.33 8.33 -48.81
CA ASN A 297 29.45 9.25 -48.56
C ASN A 297 30.79 8.67 -49.05
N LEU A 298 31.03 7.37 -48.86
CA LEU A 298 32.24 6.69 -49.36
C LEU A 298 32.29 6.67 -50.90
N LEU A 299 31.16 6.48 -51.57
CA LEU A 299 31.07 6.56 -53.04
C LEU A 299 31.29 8.01 -53.53
N ARG A 300 30.69 8.99 -52.87
CA ARG A 300 30.89 10.41 -53.20
C ARG A 300 32.33 10.88 -52.98
N SER A 301 33.04 10.30 -52.01
CA SER A 301 34.47 10.56 -51.79
C SER A 301 35.38 9.93 -52.84
N ARG A 302 34.93 8.89 -53.57
CA ARG A 302 35.65 8.32 -54.71
C ARG A 302 35.54 9.20 -55.95
N ASP A 303 34.34 9.71 -56.25
CA ASP A 303 34.15 10.62 -57.40
C ASP A 303 34.99 11.91 -57.26
N GLN A 304 35.07 12.47 -56.04
CA GLN A 304 35.92 13.64 -55.76
C GLN A 304 37.44 13.36 -55.76
N ALA A 305 37.86 12.10 -55.79
CA ALA A 305 39.25 11.71 -55.94
C ALA A 305 39.63 11.55 -57.42
N ASP A 306 38.69 11.11 -58.26
CA ASP A 306 38.88 11.02 -59.72
C ASP A 306 38.95 12.41 -60.38
N ASP A 307 38.06 13.34 -60.01
CA ASP A 307 38.09 14.74 -60.50
C ASP A 307 39.40 15.47 -60.14
N ARG A 308 40.11 15.02 -59.10
CA ARG A 308 41.41 15.58 -58.69
C ARG A 308 42.59 15.00 -59.44
N ASN A 309 42.48 13.78 -59.97
CA ASN A 309 43.54 13.16 -60.78
C ASN A 309 43.49 13.61 -62.24
N GLU A 310 42.32 13.96 -62.79
CA GLU A 310 42.21 14.51 -64.15
C GLU A 310 42.85 15.91 -64.31
N ASN A 311 43.00 16.67 -63.22
CA ASN A 311 43.59 18.01 -63.25
C ASN A 311 45.14 18.04 -63.12
N ILE A 312 45.81 16.89 -63.08
CA ILE A 312 47.27 16.81 -62.84
C ILE A 312 48.07 16.37 -64.08
N GLU A 313 47.44 15.82 -65.12
CA GLU A 313 48.12 15.44 -66.37
C GLU A 313 47.77 16.37 -67.54
N ILE A 314 48.49 17.50 -67.70
CA ILE A 314 49.28 17.86 -68.90
C ILE A 314 50.35 18.91 -68.51
N PRO A 315 51.65 18.57 -68.60
CA PRO A 315 52.77 19.51 -68.49
C PRO A 315 53.28 19.98 -69.87
N LEU A 316 53.78 21.23 -69.90
CA LEU A 316 54.79 21.82 -70.79
C LEU A 316 54.59 21.67 -72.31
N THR A 317 54.54 22.74 -73.10
CA THR A 317 55.74 23.46 -73.59
C THR A 317 55.21 24.72 -74.30
N THR A 318 55.63 25.94 -73.98
CA THR A 318 56.70 26.63 -74.74
C THR A 318 57.09 27.90 -73.97
N ALA A 319 58.37 27.94 -73.59
CA ALA A 319 59.07 29.11 -73.08
C ALA A 319 59.25 30.19 -74.16
N THR A 320 59.83 31.34 -73.76
CA THR A 320 60.51 32.37 -74.60
C THR A 320 59.59 33.57 -74.93
N ILE A 321 59.85 34.86 -74.67
CA ILE A 321 61.01 35.68 -74.23
C ILE A 321 60.47 37.09 -73.87
N ILE A 322 60.89 37.61 -72.71
CA ILE A 322 61.51 38.95 -72.44
C ILE A 322 60.97 40.21 -73.17
N GLY A 323 60.72 41.26 -72.36
CA GLY A 323 60.81 42.67 -72.77
C GLY A 323 59.69 43.52 -72.18
N ARG A 324 59.86 44.18 -71.03
CA ARG A 324 60.37 45.57 -70.91
C ARG A 324 59.51 46.59 -71.67
N HIS A 325 58.69 47.35 -70.95
CA HIS A 325 58.79 48.82 -70.89
C HIS A 325 57.77 49.41 -69.92
N THR A 326 58.31 50.21 -68.99
CA THR A 326 57.78 51.46 -68.38
C THR A 326 56.32 51.55 -67.97
#